data_AF-A0A950KZK9-F1
#
_entry.id   AF-A0A950KZK9-F1
#
_cell.length_a   1.000
_cell.length_b   1.000
_cell.length_c   1.000
_cell.angle_alpha   90.00
_cell.angle_beta   90.00
_cell.angle_gamma   90.00
#
_symmetry.space_group_name_H-M   'P 1'
#
loop_
_entity.id
_entity.type
_entity.pdbx_description
1 polymer ?
#
loop_
_entity_poly.entity_id
_entity_poly.type
_entity_poly.pdbx_seq_one_letter_code
_entity_poly.pdbx_strand_id
1 'polypeptide(L)'
;MNLWHGNVRRALQIIDLLEEHLEIDGAAFENGRKLHKAVREFGHYIAVNRVFVPNYGDRHRHGEAISTAFVESTVNQVVSKRMVKQQQMRWTQRGAHLLLQIRTQALNGDLRGNFCRWYPGMERDARNQDGMAAAA
;
A
#
# COMPACT_ATOMS: atom_id res chain seq x y z
N MET A 1 -11.23 -9.93 -18.25
CA MET A 1 -11.24 -8.62 -17.55
C MET A 1 -10.05 -7.81 -18.06
N ASN A 2 -10.25 -6.90 -19.02
CA ASN A 2 -9.17 -6.37 -19.89
C ASN A 2 -8.36 -5.23 -19.25
N LEU A 3 -8.97 -4.45 -18.35
CA LEU A 3 -8.35 -3.27 -17.74
C LEU A 3 -7.08 -3.60 -16.96
N TRP A 4 -7.16 -4.63 -16.11
CA TRP A 4 -6.11 -5.02 -15.17
C TRP A 4 -4.97 -5.85 -15.77
N HIS A 5 -5.04 -6.14 -17.07
CA HIS A 5 -4.01 -6.84 -17.84
C HIS A 5 -3.31 -5.91 -18.84
N GLY A 6 -3.32 -4.60 -18.56
CA GLY A 6 -2.69 -3.57 -19.41
C GLY A 6 -3.49 -3.22 -20.68
N ASN A 7 -4.65 -3.83 -20.91
CA ASN A 7 -5.47 -3.54 -22.08
C ASN A 7 -6.49 -2.43 -21.81
N VAL A 8 -5.96 -1.27 -21.39
CA VAL A 8 -6.74 -0.06 -21.05
C VAL A 8 -7.56 0.41 -22.25
N ARG A 9 -7.01 0.31 -23.47
CA ARG A 9 -7.71 0.69 -24.70
C ARG A 9 -9.00 -0.10 -24.89
N ARG A 10 -8.95 -1.43 -24.76
CA ARG A 10 -10.13 -2.28 -24.89
C ARG A 10 -11.11 -2.08 -23.73
N ALA A 11 -10.61 -1.75 -22.54
CA ALA A 11 -11.47 -1.41 -21.42
C ALA A 11 -12.25 -0.11 -21.67
N LEU A 12 -11.60 0.95 -22.17
CA LEU A 12 -12.26 2.20 -22.52
C LEU A 12 -13.30 2.00 -23.63
N GLN A 13 -12.99 1.24 -24.68
CA GLN A 13 -13.98 0.92 -25.73
C GLN A 13 -15.26 0.24 -25.18
N ILE A 14 -15.11 -0.66 -24.21
CA ILE A 14 -16.25 -1.32 -23.57
C ILE A 14 -17.03 -0.33 -22.69
N ILE A 15 -16.34 0.60 -22.02
CA ILE A 15 -16.97 1.64 -21.21
C ILE A 15 -17.75 2.62 -22.10
N ASP A 16 -17.17 3.04 -23.23
CA ASP A 16 -17.83 3.94 -24.19
C ASP A 16 -19.11 3.28 -24.74
N LEU A 17 -19.02 2.01 -25.17
CA LEU A 17 -20.19 1.22 -25.60
C LEU A 17 -21.26 1.12 -24.51
N LEU A 18 -20.86 0.94 -23.24
CA LEU A 18 -21.78 0.86 -22.12
C LEU A 18 -22.41 2.22 -21.81
N GLU A 19 -21.65 3.31 -21.92
CA GLU A 19 -22.15 4.67 -21.77
C GLU A 19 -23.23 4.97 -22.82
N GLU A 20 -22.96 4.68 -24.10
CA GLU A 20 -23.91 4.85 -25.20
C GLU A 20 -25.22 4.07 -24.97
N HIS A 21 -25.15 2.81 -24.52
CA HIS A 21 -26.35 2.02 -24.22
C HIS A 21 -27.14 2.62 -23.04
N LEU A 22 -26.45 3.10 -22.00
CA LEU A 22 -27.09 3.68 -20.83
C LEU A 22 -27.67 5.07 -21.10
N GLU A 23 -27.16 5.80 -22.09
CA GLU A 23 -27.74 7.06 -22.54
C GLU A 23 -29.11 6.82 -23.20
N ILE A 24 -29.23 5.74 -23.98
CA ILE A 24 -30.46 5.37 -24.69
C ILE A 24 -31.48 4.71 -23.74
N ASP A 25 -31.07 3.67 -23.01
CA ASP A 25 -31.98 2.83 -22.22
C ASP A 25 -32.13 3.31 -20.76
N GLY A 26 -31.10 3.95 -20.22
CA GLY A 26 -31.02 4.37 -18.82
C GLY A 26 -31.76 5.68 -18.52
N ALA A 27 -32.18 6.42 -19.55
CA ALA A 27 -32.88 7.69 -19.40
C ALA A 27 -34.28 7.56 -18.74
N ALA A 28 -34.92 6.41 -18.88
CA ALA A 28 -36.26 6.15 -18.38
C ALA A 28 -36.35 6.01 -16.85
N PHE A 29 -35.24 5.73 -16.16
CA PHE A 29 -35.21 5.47 -14.73
C PHE A 29 -34.15 6.31 -14.00
N GLU A 30 -34.44 6.73 -12.76
CA GLU A 30 -33.48 7.50 -11.95
C GLU A 30 -32.18 6.73 -11.69
N ASN A 31 -32.27 5.41 -11.46
CA ASN A 31 -31.11 4.56 -11.29
C ASN A 31 -30.28 4.42 -12.57
N GLY A 32 -30.92 4.44 -13.75
CA GLY A 32 -30.23 4.41 -15.04
C GLY A 32 -29.41 5.67 -15.28
N ARG A 33 -29.96 6.85 -14.97
CA ARG A 33 -29.21 8.12 -15.04
C ARG A 33 -28.03 8.18 -14.06
N LYS A 34 -28.20 7.66 -12.83
CA LYS A 34 -27.11 7.55 -11.84
C LYS A 34 -26.01 6.60 -12.33
N LEU A 35 -26.39 5.46 -12.89
CA LEU A 35 -25.46 4.48 -13.44
C LEU A 35 -24.70 5.05 -14.64
N HIS A 36 -25.40 5.69 -15.59
CA HIS A 36 -24.78 6.38 -16.73
C HIS A 36 -23.73 7.39 -16.26
N LYS A 37 -24.07 8.24 -15.30
CA LYS A 37 -23.12 9.20 -14.71
C LYS A 37 -21.90 8.50 -14.11
N ALA A 38 -22.10 7.43 -13.35
CA ALA A 38 -21.00 6.68 -12.73
C ALA A 38 -20.09 6.01 -13.77
N VAL A 39 -20.67 5.44 -14.85
CA VAL A 39 -19.91 4.83 -15.95
C VAL A 39 -19.06 5.88 -16.67
N ARG A 40 -19.64 7.04 -16.98
CA ARG A 40 -18.91 8.17 -17.58
C ARG A 40 -17.76 8.67 -16.71
N GLU A 41 -18.02 8.88 -15.42
CA GLU A 41 -16.99 9.30 -14.46
C GLU A 41 -15.88 8.25 -14.33
N PHE A 42 -16.24 6.96 -14.34
CA PHE A 42 -15.29 5.86 -14.34
C PHE A 42 -14.44 5.82 -15.62
N GLY A 43 -15.05 5.95 -16.80
CA GLY A 43 -14.34 6.03 -18.09
C GLY A 43 -13.35 7.18 -18.13
N HIS A 44 -13.80 8.38 -17.71
CA HIS A 44 -12.95 9.55 -17.60
C HIS A 44 -11.78 9.33 -16.63
N TYR A 45 -12.04 8.77 -15.45
CA TYR A 45 -11.01 8.46 -14.48
C TYR A 45 -9.96 7.50 -15.05
N ILE A 46 -10.38 6.43 -15.71
CA ILE A 46 -9.46 5.47 -16.35
C ILE A 46 -8.66 6.12 -17.47
N ALA A 47 -9.28 6.98 -18.29
CA ALA A 47 -8.60 7.67 -19.37
C ALA A 47 -7.49 8.61 -18.85
N VAL A 48 -7.80 9.41 -17.82
CA VAL A 48 -6.84 10.31 -17.17
C VAL A 48 -5.71 9.52 -16.49
N ASN A 49 -6.03 8.41 -15.84
CA ASN A 49 -5.08 7.62 -15.06
C ASN A 49 -4.45 6.45 -15.83
N ARG A 50 -4.59 6.40 -17.15
CA ARG A 50 -4.18 5.25 -17.99
C ARG A 50 -2.73 4.81 -17.80
N VAL A 51 -1.82 5.73 -17.48
CA VAL A 51 -0.39 5.45 -17.24
C VAL A 51 -0.17 4.80 -15.88
N PHE A 52 -1.06 5.04 -14.92
CA PHE A 52 -1.02 4.51 -13.57
C PHE A 52 -1.79 3.19 -13.40
N VAL A 53 -2.57 2.77 -14.40
CA VAL A 53 -3.30 1.49 -14.35
C VAL A 53 -2.29 0.33 -14.34
N PRO A 54 -2.23 -0.48 -13.26
CA PRO A 54 -1.28 -1.57 -13.18
C PRO A 54 -1.59 -2.68 -14.20
N ASN A 55 -0.55 -3.21 -14.84
CA ASN A 55 -0.65 -4.45 -15.59
C ASN A 55 -0.29 -5.64 -14.69
N TYR A 56 -1.28 -6.21 -14.00
CA TYR A 56 -1.01 -7.32 -13.08
C TYR A 56 -0.51 -8.58 -13.78
N GLY A 57 -0.86 -8.79 -15.06
CA GLY A 57 -0.33 -9.91 -15.86
C GLY A 57 1.15 -9.77 -16.16
N ASP A 58 1.64 -8.54 -16.31
CA ASP A 58 3.07 -8.26 -16.47
C ASP A 58 3.82 -8.37 -15.15
N ARG A 59 3.27 -7.76 -14.09
CA ARG A 59 3.83 -7.87 -12.73
C ARG A 59 3.96 -9.31 -12.27
N HIS A 60 2.94 -10.14 -12.50
CA HIS A 60 2.99 -11.56 -12.16
C HIS A 60 4.10 -12.30 -12.92
N ARG A 61 4.29 -12.03 -14.22
CA ARG A 61 5.34 -12.66 -15.03
C ARG A 61 6.76 -12.24 -14.61
N HIS A 62 6.90 -11.02 -14.09
CA HIS A 62 8.17 -10.49 -13.58
C HIS A 62 8.38 -10.72 -12.08
N GLY A 63 7.46 -11.43 -11.40
CA GLY A 63 7.56 -11.67 -9.95
C GLY A 63 7.43 -10.42 -9.09
N GLU A 64 6.87 -9.34 -9.63
CA GLU A 64 6.65 -8.09 -8.91
C GLU A 64 5.45 -8.20 -7.96
N ALA A 65 5.42 -7.36 -6.93
CA ALA A 65 4.31 -7.33 -5.98
C ALA A 65 2.99 -7.00 -6.70
N ILE A 66 2.07 -7.98 -6.66
CA ILE A 66 0.76 -7.92 -7.33
C ILE A 66 -0.25 -7.15 -6.48
N SER A 67 -0.12 -7.16 -5.15
CA SER A 67 -1.07 -6.49 -4.28
C SER A 67 -0.42 -5.96 -3.01
N THR A 68 -0.76 -4.73 -2.66
CA THR A 68 -0.50 -4.12 -1.35
C THR A 68 -1.60 -4.41 -0.34
N ALA A 69 -2.67 -5.12 -0.72
CA ALA A 69 -3.86 -5.30 0.12
C ALA A 69 -3.58 -5.91 1.50
N PHE A 70 -2.63 -6.85 1.59
CA PHE A 70 -2.20 -7.41 2.88
C PHE A 70 -1.54 -6.36 3.78
N VAL A 71 -0.65 -5.55 3.20
CA VAL A 71 0.03 -4.45 3.89
C VAL A 71 -0.98 -3.38 4.31
N GLU A 72 -1.86 -2.98 3.39
CA GLU A 72 -2.93 -2.01 3.65
C GLU A 72 -3.87 -2.48 4.77
N SER A 73 -4.29 -3.74 4.76
CA SER A 73 -5.14 -4.31 5.80
C SER A 73 -4.44 -4.29 7.16
N THR A 74 -3.16 -4.67 7.19
CA THR A 74 -2.34 -4.64 8.41
C THR A 74 -2.21 -3.20 8.95
N VAL A 75 -1.90 -2.24 8.07
CA VAL A 75 -1.84 -0.82 8.45
C VAL A 75 -3.18 -0.33 8.98
N ASN A 76 -4.28 -0.65 8.30
CA ASN A 76 -5.62 -0.26 8.71
C ASN A 76 -5.98 -0.82 10.09
N GLN A 77 -5.60 -2.08 10.38
CA GLN A 77 -5.80 -2.70 11.68
C GLN A 77 -5.01 -1.96 12.78
N VAL A 78 -3.74 -1.62 12.53
CA VAL A 78 -2.89 -0.89 13.49
C VAL A 78 -3.45 0.51 13.75
N VAL A 79 -3.81 1.26 12.69
CA VAL A 79 -4.40 2.59 12.80
C VAL A 79 -5.72 2.53 13.59
N SER A 80 -6.59 1.59 13.25
CA SER A 80 -7.87 1.39 13.95
C SER A 80 -7.67 1.08 15.44
N LYS A 81 -6.64 0.29 15.79
CA LYS A 81 -6.37 -0.11 17.17
C LYS A 81 -5.63 0.97 17.99
N ARG A 82 -4.81 1.81 17.36
CA ARG A 82 -3.88 2.73 18.05
C ARG A 82 -4.22 4.21 17.91
N MET A 83 -5.01 4.59 16.91
CA MET A 83 -5.27 6.01 16.58
C MET A 83 -6.75 6.38 16.65
N VAL A 84 -7.63 5.39 16.46
CA VAL A 84 -9.09 5.55 16.43
C VAL A 84 -9.69 5.12 17.78
N LYS A 85 -10.76 5.80 18.21
CA LYS A 85 -11.47 5.63 19.50
C LYS A 85 -10.63 6.02 20.74
N GLN A 86 -11.32 6.20 21.86
CA GLN A 86 -10.72 6.53 23.17
C GLN A 86 -10.15 5.28 23.85
N GLN A 87 -9.18 4.64 23.20
CA GLN A 87 -8.45 3.51 23.77
C GLN A 87 -7.32 4.01 24.70
N GLN A 88 -7.02 3.27 25.79
CA GLN A 88 -6.00 3.64 26.79
C GLN A 88 -4.56 3.74 26.24
N MET A 89 -4.29 3.24 25.04
CA MET A 89 -2.96 3.21 24.40
C MET A 89 -2.97 3.93 23.05
N ARG A 90 -3.43 5.18 23.02
CA ARG A 90 -3.46 5.99 21.82
C ARG A 90 -2.07 6.54 21.51
N TRP A 91 -1.59 6.33 20.30
CA TRP A 91 -0.36 6.97 19.84
C TRP A 91 -0.67 8.39 19.35
N THR A 92 0.24 9.32 19.64
CA THR A 92 0.25 10.61 18.96
C THR A 92 0.83 10.42 17.56
N GLN A 93 0.52 11.32 16.62
CA GLN A 93 1.12 11.29 15.28
C GLN A 93 2.66 11.26 15.35
N ARG A 94 3.25 12.07 16.24
CA ARG A 94 4.69 12.08 16.49
C ARG A 94 5.18 10.74 17.05
N GLY A 95 4.47 10.15 18.01
CA GLY A 95 4.83 8.85 18.56
C GLY A 95 4.79 7.73 17.52
N ALA A 96 3.75 7.68 16.69
CA ALA A 96 3.63 6.72 15.59
C ALA A 96 4.76 6.89 14.56
N HIS A 97 5.09 8.13 14.20
CA HIS A 97 6.20 8.42 13.29
C HIS A 97 7.56 7.94 13.83
N LEU A 98 7.86 8.23 15.09
CA LEU A 98 9.11 7.79 15.73
C LEU A 98 9.18 6.26 15.84
N LEU A 99 8.07 5.60 16.19
CA LEU A 99 8.00 4.14 16.23
C LEU A 99 8.23 3.51 14.86
N LEU A 100 7.67 4.09 13.79
CA LEU A 100 7.94 3.65 12.43
C LEU A 100 9.42 3.79 12.08
N GLN A 101 10.05 4.93 12.39
CA GLN A 101 11.49 5.12 12.15
C GLN A 101 12.35 4.08 12.87
N ILE A 102 12.08 3.83 14.15
CA ILE A 102 12.81 2.82 14.94
C ILE A 102 12.59 1.42 14.33
N ARG A 103 11.34 1.08 13.98
CA ARG A 103 11.03 -0.23 13.40
C ARG A 103 11.71 -0.43 12.06
N THR A 104 11.74 0.59 11.19
CA THR A 104 12.45 0.55 9.92
C THR A 104 13.95 0.34 10.13
N GLN A 105 14.57 1.09 11.04
CA GLN A 105 15.99 0.89 11.36
C GLN A 105 16.29 -0.51 11.92
N ALA A 106 15.38 -1.07 12.73
CA ALA A 106 15.52 -2.43 13.23
C ALA A 106 15.46 -3.47 12.10
N LEU A 107 14.50 -3.31 11.18
CA LEU A 107 14.34 -4.20 10.03
C LEU A 107 15.50 -4.10 9.04
N ASN A 108 16.07 -2.90 8.87
CA ASN A 108 17.24 -2.68 8.03
C ASN A 108 18.56 -3.14 8.69
N GLY A 109 18.56 -3.48 9.99
CA GLY A 109 19.76 -3.80 10.75
C GLY A 109 20.58 -2.57 11.21
N ASP A 110 20.16 -1.36 10.85
CA ASP A 110 20.85 -0.10 11.13
C ASP A 110 20.71 0.38 12.59
N LEU A 111 19.72 -0.14 13.32
CA LEU A 111 19.37 0.39 14.64
C LEU A 111 20.55 0.40 15.61
N ARG A 112 21.29 -0.72 15.71
CA ARG A 112 22.43 -0.83 16.63
C ARG A 112 23.54 0.15 16.26
N GLY A 113 23.87 0.27 14.98
CA GLY A 113 24.91 1.20 14.51
C GLY A 113 24.55 2.66 14.80
N ASN A 114 23.29 3.05 14.57
CA ASN A 114 22.81 4.39 14.92
C ASN A 114 22.86 4.65 16.43
N PHE A 115 22.49 3.66 17.25
CA PHE A 115 22.57 3.75 18.72
C PHE A 115 24.02 3.89 19.21
N CYS A 116 24.96 3.10 18.69
CA CYS A 116 26.38 3.22 19.04
C CYS A 116 26.95 4.59 18.65
N ARG A 117 26.55 5.13 17.49
CA ARG A 117 26.94 6.50 17.08
C ARG A 117 26.44 7.57 18.06
N TRP A 118 25.21 7.45 18.56
CA TRP A 118 24.65 8.41 19.51
C TRP A 118 25.14 8.20 20.94
N TYR A 119 25.43 6.95 21.30
CA TYR A 119 25.89 6.54 22.62
C TYR A 119 27.15 5.65 22.51
N PRO A 120 28.34 6.26 22.35
CA PRO A 120 29.60 5.53 22.16
C PRO A 120 29.93 4.54 23.29
N GLY A 121 29.41 4.75 24.50
CA GLY A 121 29.57 3.83 25.63
C GLY A 121 28.89 2.46 25.47
N MET A 122 28.05 2.29 24.45
CA MET A 122 27.30 1.04 24.17
C MET A 122 28.10 0.02 23.31
N GLU A 123 29.35 0.34 22.97
CA GLU A 123 30.26 -0.53 22.19
C GLU A 123 30.99 -1.60 23.00
N ARG A 124 30.87 -1.62 24.34
CA ARG A 124 31.45 -2.69 25.17
C ARG A 124 30.50 -3.88 25.28
N ASP A 125 30.76 -4.93 24.48
CA ASP A 125 30.71 -6.37 24.88
C ASP A 125 30.86 -7.36 23.71
N ALA A 126 31.49 -6.98 22.60
CA ALA A 126 31.89 -7.96 21.57
C ALA A 126 33.22 -8.68 21.89
N ARG A 127 33.95 -8.28 22.94
CA ARG A 127 35.30 -8.79 23.28
C ARG A 127 35.35 -9.87 24.36
N ASN A 128 34.20 -10.35 24.87
CA ASN A 128 34.15 -11.38 25.91
C ASN A 128 33.71 -12.77 25.41
N GLN A 129 33.55 -12.99 24.09
CA GLN A 129 33.23 -14.31 23.53
C GLN A 129 34.44 -15.08 22.99
N ASP A 130 35.59 -14.44 22.76
CA ASP A 130 36.80 -15.11 22.24
C ASP A 130 37.69 -15.74 23.34
N GLY A 131 37.36 -15.51 24.62
CA GLY A 131 38.16 -16.00 25.76
C GLY A 131 37.81 -17.39 26.29
N MET A 132 36.72 -18.02 25.81
CA MET A 132 36.21 -19.28 26.37
C MET A 132 36.42 -20.51 25.45
N ALA A 133 36.93 -20.32 24.23
CA ALA A 133 37.19 -21.39 23.27
C ALA A 133 38.63 -21.95 23.29
N ALA A 134 39.51 -21.47 24.18
CA ALA A 134 40.92 -21.85 24.22
C ALA A 134 41.36 -22.60 25.50
N ALA A 135 40.42 -23.13 26.30
CA ALA A 135 40.72 -23.75 27.59
C ALA A 135 40.08 -25.15 27.81
N ALA A 136 40.02 -25.98 26.77
CA ALA A 136 39.62 -27.40 26.88
C ALA A 136 40.61 -28.31 26.15
#